data_AF-A0A2E4D9Y4-F1
#
_entry.id   AF-A0A2E4D9Y4-F1
#
_cell.length_a   1.000
_cell.length_b   1.000
_cell.length_c   1.000
_cell.angle_alpha   90.00
_cell.angle_beta   90.00
_cell.angle_gamma   90.00
#
_symmetry.space_group_name_H-M   'P 1'
#
loop_
_entity.id
_entity.type
_entity.pdbx_description
1 polymer ?
#
loop_
_entity_poly.entity_id
_entity_poly.type
_entity_poly.pdbx_seq_one_letter_code
_entity_poly.pdbx_strand_id
1 'polypeptide(L)' 'MAICKFCGTEVTWMKEGRKNVPVESDGGKHECEQFKNSRKSIKKFKPSDIDPEILKQYQENMNKELEKQKKKKSGK' A
#
# COMPACT_ATOMS: atom_id res chain seq x y z
N MET A 1 -2.69 -11.35 21.33
CA MET A 1 -2.75 -12.35 20.25
C MET A 1 -3.66 -11.80 19.16
N ALA A 2 -3.27 -11.97 17.89
CA ALA A 2 -4.02 -11.46 16.75
C ALA A 2 -4.50 -12.65 15.92
N ILE A 3 -5.63 -12.52 15.24
CA ILE A 3 -6.14 -13.58 14.36
C ILE A 3 -5.79 -13.17 12.93
N CYS A 4 -5.20 -14.07 12.16
CA CYS A 4 -4.96 -13.83 10.74
C CYS A 4 -6.30 -13.68 10.01
N LYS A 5 -6.52 -12.51 9.38
CA LYS A 5 -7.78 -12.19 8.68
C LYS A 5 -8.14 -13.18 7.56
N PHE A 6 -7.15 -13.86 7.00
CA PHE A 6 -7.32 -14.70 5.81
C PHE A 6 -7.56 -16.16 6.18
N CYS A 7 -6.69 -16.76 7.01
CA CYS A 7 -6.78 -18.17 7.39
C CYS A 7 -7.34 -18.42 8.79
N GLY A 8 -7.61 -17.37 9.57
CA GLY A 8 -8.23 -17.50 10.90
C GLY A 8 -7.32 -18.10 11.97
N THR A 9 -6.05 -18.42 11.66
CA THR A 9 -5.09 -18.89 12.66
C THR A 9 -4.68 -17.78 13.62
N GLU A 10 -4.44 -18.18 14.86
CA GLU A 10 -3.90 -17.30 15.88
C GLU A 10 -2.42 -17.02 15.59
N VAL A 11 -2.07 -15.74 15.58
CA VAL A 11 -0.73 -15.24 15.29
C VAL A 11 -0.30 -14.24 16.37
N THR A 12 0.98 -14.30 16.70
CA THR A 12 1.63 -13.37 17.61
C THR A 12 2.60 -12.51 16.82
N TRP A 13 2.56 -11.20 17.03
CA TRP A 13 3.49 -10.28 16.40
C TRP A 13 4.77 -10.24 17.23
N MET A 14 5.85 -10.85 16.74
CA MET A 14 7.18 -10.67 17.29
C MET A 14 7.88 -9.51 16.60
N LYS A 15 8.67 -8.76 17.37
CA LYS A 15 9.51 -7.69 16.84
C LYS A 15 10.88 -8.29 16.50
N GLU A 16 11.13 -8.48 15.21
CA GLU A 16 12.40 -8.97 14.70
C GLU A 16 13.15 -7.78 14.06
N GLY A 17 13.99 -7.13 14.84
CA GLY A 17 14.70 -5.90 14.45
C GLY A 17 13.76 -4.70 14.27
N ARG A 18 13.68 -4.16 13.05
CA ARG A 18 12.85 -2.99 12.69
C ARG A 18 11.44 -3.34 12.19
N LYS A 19 11.14 -4.63 12.01
CA LYS A 19 9.86 -5.09 11.46
C LYS A 19 9.17 -6.01 12.45
N ASN A 20 7.83 -5.96 12.43
CA ASN A 20 7.03 -6.94 13.17
C ASN A 20 6.71 -8.10 12.24
N VAL A 21 7.04 -9.31 12.68
CA VAL A 21 6.84 -10.56 11.94
C VAL A 21 5.73 -11.35 12.64
N PRO A 22 4.70 -11.80 11.90
CA PRO A 22 3.68 -12.65 12.47
C PRO A 22 4.24 -14.07 12.64
N VAL A 23 4.03 -14.64 13.81
CA VAL A 23 4.55 -15.95 14.25
C VAL A 23 3.38 -16.78 14.79
N GLU A 24 3.34 -18.07 14.47
CA GLU A 24 2.34 -19.02 14.98
C GLU A 24 2.69 -19.47 16.42
N SER A 25 1.80 -20.20 17.06
CA SER A 25 2.00 -20.70 18.44
C SER A 25 3.26 -21.57 18.59
N ASP A 26 3.70 -22.23 17.50
CA ASP A 26 4.91 -23.06 17.45
C ASP A 26 6.21 -22.26 17.26
N GLY A 27 6.15 -20.92 17.23
CA GLY A 27 7.31 -20.07 17.00
C GLY A 27 7.74 -19.96 15.53
N GLY A 28 7.06 -20.67 14.62
CA GLY A 28 7.25 -20.60 13.18
C GLY A 28 6.69 -19.31 12.58
N LYS A 29 7.37 -18.73 11.60
CA LYS A 29 6.88 -17.56 10.86
C LYS A 29 5.57 -17.90 10.14
N HIS A 30 4.51 -17.15 10.43
CA HIS A 30 3.22 -17.35 9.78
C HIS A 30 3.24 -16.80 8.35
N GLU A 31 3.17 -17.69 7.35
CA GLU A 31 3.10 -17.34 5.94
C GLU A 31 1.75 -17.70 5.31
N CYS A 32 0.72 -16.87 5.53
CA CYS A 32 -0.61 -17.10 4.99
C CYS A 32 -0.66 -17.15 3.45
N GLU A 33 -1.03 -18.31 2.89
CA GLU A 33 -1.17 -18.51 1.44
C GLU A 33 -2.35 -17.74 0.84
N GLN A 34 -3.48 -17.70 1.55
CA GLN A 34 -4.68 -16.96 1.12
C GLN A 34 -4.41 -15.46 1.00
N PHE A 35 -3.58 -14.90 1.90
CA PHE A 35 -3.08 -13.54 1.77
C PHE A 35 -2.19 -13.36 0.53
N LYS A 36 -1.25 -14.28 0.30
CA LYS A 36 -0.38 -14.25 -0.89
C LYS A 36 -1.20 -14.24 -2.19
N ASN A 37 -2.26 -15.04 -2.26
CA ASN A 37 -3.14 -15.10 -3.43
C ASN A 37 -4.00 -13.83 -3.58
N SER A 38 -4.57 -13.33 -2.48
CA SER A 38 -5.33 -12.07 -2.47
C SER A 38 -4.47 -10.87 -2.89
N ARG A 39 -3.18 -10.88 -2.55
CA ARG A 39 -2.24 -9.84 -2.98
C ARG A 39 -1.90 -9.91 -4.47
N LYS A 40 -1.91 -11.10 -5.07
CA LYS A 40 -1.68 -11.29 -6.51
C LYS A 40 -2.85 -10.80 -7.36
N SER A 41 -4.08 -10.91 -6.86
CA SER A 41 -5.29 -10.44 -7.55
C SER A 41 -5.49 -8.92 -7.50
N ILE A 42 -4.71 -8.18 -6.71
CA ILE A 42 -4.72 -6.73 -6.73
C ILE A 42 -4.30 -6.26 -8.13
N LYS A 43 -5.23 -5.59 -8.83
CA LYS A 43 -5.01 -5.07 -10.18
C LYS A 43 -3.82 -4.11 -10.16
N LYS A 44 -2.69 -4.55 -10.71
CA LYS A 44 -1.48 -3.74 -10.84
C LYS A 44 -1.64 -2.88 -12.09
N PHE A 45 -2.01 -1.61 -11.93
CA PHE A 45 -1.96 -0.65 -13.03
C PHE A 45 -0.50 -0.31 -13.32
N LYS A 46 -0.07 -0.53 -14.55
CA LYS A 46 1.20 0.00 -15.07
C LYS A 46 0.96 1.39 -15.64
N PRO A 47 1.97 2.29 -15.62
CA PRO A 47 1.86 3.61 -16.27
C PRO A 47 1.52 3.53 -17.76
N SER A 48 1.84 2.40 -18.43
CA SER A 48 1.48 2.10 -19.82
C SER A 48 0.00 1.79 -20.04
N ASP A 49 -0.74 1.45 -18.98
CA ASP A 49 -2.16 1.10 -19.08
C ASP A 49 -3.05 2.36 -19.07
N ILE A 50 -2.45 3.55 -18.92
CA ILE A 50 -3.12 4.85 -18.96
C ILE A 50 -2.67 5.56 -20.23
N ASP A 51 -3.63 6.11 -20.98
CA ASP A 51 -3.36 6.87 -22.18
C ASP A 51 -2.43 8.08 -21.87
N PRO A 52 -1.36 8.29 -22.65
CA PRO A 52 -0.43 9.40 -22.44
C PRO A 52 -1.12 10.78 -22.46
N GLU A 53 -2.22 10.94 -23.19
CA GLU A 53 -2.98 12.19 -23.23
C GLU A 53 -3.65 12.49 -21.89
N ILE A 54 -4.22 11.46 -21.27
CA ILE A 54 -4.87 11.54 -19.95
C ILE A 54 -3.82 11.83 -18.86
N LEU A 55 -2.66 11.18 -18.92
CA LEU A 55 -1.56 11.42 -17.97
C LEU A 55 -1.09 12.88 -18.02
N LYS A 56 -0.95 13.45 -19.22
CA LYS A 56 -0.57 14.85 -19.42
C LYS A 56 -1.60 15.78 -18.79
N GLN A 57 -2.89 15.52 -19.01
CA GLN A 57 -3.97 16.29 -18.40
C GLN A 57 -3.95 16.22 -16.86
N TYR A 58 -3.72 15.04 -16.28
CA TYR A 58 -3.56 14.89 -14.83
C TYR A 58 -2.36 15.67 -14.30
N GLN A 59 -1.21 15.63 -14.99
CA GLN A 59 -0.01 16.37 -14.62
C GLN A 59 -0.22 17.88 -14.65
N GLU A 60 -0.86 18.39 -15.71
CA GLU A 60 -1.18 19.81 -15.84
C GLU A 60 -2.12 20.29 -14.73
N ASN A 61 -3.12 19.49 -14.38
CA ASN A 61 -4.04 19.80 -13.29
C ASN A 61 -3.32 19.84 -11.93
N MET A 62 -2.43 18.90 -11.65
CA MET A 62 -1.62 18.91 -10.42
C MET A 62 -0.72 20.15 -10.34
N ASN A 63 -0.05 20.50 -11.43
CA ASN A 63 0.82 21.68 -11.47
C ASN A 63 0.04 22.98 -11.26
N LYS A 64 -1.15 23.10 -11.87
CA LYS A 64 -2.06 24.24 -11.66
C LYS A 64 -2.51 24.33 -10.20
N GLU A 65 -2.81 23.21 -9.55
CA GLU A 65 -3.19 23.15 -8.14
C GLU A 65 -2.04 23.62 -7.23
N LEU A 66 -0.82 23.13 -7.49
CA LEU A 66 0.38 23.52 -6.74
C LEU A 66 0.69 25.01 -6.87
N GLU A 67 0.60 25.56 -8.08
CA GLU A 67 0.81 27.00 -8.31
C GLU A 67 -0.26 27.85 -7.61
N LYS A 68 -1.53 27.41 -7.59
CA LYS A 68 -2.58 28.07 -6.78
C LYS A 68 -2.26 28.03 -5.29
N GLN A 69 -1.78 26.90 -4.78
CA GLN A 69 -1.41 26.76 -3.37
C GLN A 69 -0.19 27.61 -3.00
N LYS A 70 0.83 27.70 -3.88
CA LYS A 70 1.98 28.59 -3.69
C LYS A 70 1.55 30.05 -3.61
N LYS A 71 0.71 30.51 -4.55
CA LYS A 71 0.19 31.90 -4.56
C LYS A 71 -0.62 32.23 -3.31
N LYS A 72 -1.40 31.28 -2.78
CA LYS A 72 -2.13 31.44 -1.51
C LYS A 72 -1.19 31.53 -0.29
N LYS A 73 -0.03 30.87 -0.33
CA LYS A 73 0.96 30.90 0.75
C LYS A 73 1.87 32.13 0.70
N SER A 74 2.14 32.69 -0.47
CA SER A 74 2.98 33.89 -0.65
C SER A 74 2.22 35.21 -0.45
N GLY A 75 0.88 35.18 -0.37
CA GLY A 75 0.03 36.34 -0.11
C GLY A 75 -0.48 36.44 1.34
N LYS A 76 0.13 35.72 2.28
CA LYS A 76 -0.17 35.74 3.71
C LYS A 76 1.12 36.04 4.47
#